data_AF-A0A927T896-F1
#
_entry.id   AF-A0A927T896-F1
#
_cell.length_a   1.000
_cell.length_b   1.000
_cell.length_c   1.000
_cell.angle_alpha   90.00
_cell.angle_beta   90.00
_cell.angle_gamma   90.00
#
_symmetry.space_group_name_H-M   'P 1'
#
loop_
_entity.id
_entity.type
_entity.pdbx_description
1 polymer ?
#
loop_
_entity_poly.entity_id
_entity_poly.type
_entity_poly.pdbx_seq_one_letter_code
_entity_poly.pdbx_strand_id
1 'polypeptide(L)'
;MNPEMQGNYVEQPFSTGKVIIRDGCWLGSRVSVLAGVTIGKRCIIGTNSVVTNDIPPFSIAAGIPARVIKRWNFETHKWDRV
;
A
#
# COMPACT_ATOMS: atom_id res chain seq x y z
N MET A 1 17.19 4.40 -9.33
CA MET A 1 17.94 5.49 -9.98
C MET A 1 19.42 5.27 -9.74
N ASN A 2 20.15 4.84 -10.77
CA ASN A 2 21.58 4.60 -10.67
C ASN A 2 22.34 5.91 -10.97
N PRO A 3 23.10 6.48 -10.01
CA PRO A 3 23.88 7.70 -10.24
C PRO A 3 25.11 7.50 -11.13
N GLU A 4 25.54 6.26 -11.37
CA GLU A 4 26.67 5.92 -12.25
C GLU A 4 26.22 5.73 -13.73
N MET A 5 24.92 5.84 -14.00
CA MET A 5 24.38 5.71 -15.36
C MET A 5 24.79 6.91 -16.23
N GLN A 6 25.30 6.64 -17.44
CA GLN A 6 25.76 7.68 -18.38
C GLN A 6 24.62 8.37 -19.18
N GLY A 7 23.37 7.90 -19.05
CA GLY A 7 22.18 8.44 -19.75
C GLY A 7 21.33 9.37 -18.90
N ASN A 8 20.27 9.94 -19.48
CA ASN A 8 19.38 10.84 -18.75
C ASN A 8 18.46 10.05 -17.81
N TYR A 9 18.16 10.57 -16.61
CA TYR A 9 17.24 9.93 -15.67
C TYR A 9 15.84 9.67 -16.23
N VAL A 10 15.41 10.42 -17.25
CA VAL A 10 14.14 10.19 -17.94
C VAL A 10 14.11 8.90 -18.76
N GLU A 11 15.28 8.32 -19.08
CA GLU A 11 15.41 7.09 -19.86
C GLU A 11 15.40 5.83 -18.98
N GLN A 12 15.26 5.98 -17.67
CA GLN A 12 15.24 4.82 -16.77
C GLN A 12 13.99 3.96 -17.02
N PRO A 13 14.14 2.63 -16.99
CA PRO A 13 13.02 1.73 -17.17
C PRO A 13 12.00 1.89 -16.03
N PHE A 14 10.73 1.91 -16.39
CA PHE A 14 9.65 1.90 -15.41
C PHE A 14 9.52 0.52 -14.76
N SER A 15 9.37 0.50 -13.43
CA SER A 15 8.88 -0.70 -12.74
C SER A 15 7.38 -0.82 -12.97
N THR A 16 6.95 -1.92 -13.55
CA THR A 16 5.53 -2.21 -13.82
C THR A 16 5.11 -3.49 -13.11
N GLY A 17 3.84 -3.56 -12.74
CA GLY A 17 3.31 -4.69 -12.00
C GLY A 17 1.84 -4.46 -11.70
N LYS A 18 1.03 -5.51 -11.80
CA LYS A 18 -0.42 -5.41 -11.56
C LYS A 18 -0.67 -5.00 -10.12
N VAL A 19 -1.38 -3.90 -9.92
CA VAL A 19 -1.94 -3.52 -8.62
C VAL A 19 -3.26 -4.26 -8.44
N ILE A 20 -3.42 -4.95 -7.30
CA ILE A 20 -4.62 -5.71 -6.98
C ILE A 20 -5.26 -5.13 -5.74
N ILE A 21 -6.42 -4.49 -5.87
CA ILE A 21 -7.24 -4.04 -4.75
C ILE A 21 -8.39 -5.02 -4.62
N ARG A 22 -8.44 -5.76 -3.50
CA ARG A 22 -9.49 -6.75 -3.24
C ARG A 22 -10.78 -6.09 -2.75
N ASP A 23 -11.84 -6.88 -2.63
CA ASP A 23 -13.19 -6.39 -2.33
C ASP A 23 -13.31 -5.66 -0.98
N GLY A 24 -14.15 -4.62 -0.95
CA GLY A 24 -14.50 -3.88 0.25
C GLY A 24 -13.37 -3.03 0.83
N CYS A 25 -12.31 -2.75 0.08
CA CYS A 25 -11.27 -1.82 0.50
C CYS A 25 -11.78 -0.37 0.50
N TRP A 26 -11.33 0.41 1.47
CA TRP A 26 -11.46 1.86 1.49
C TRP A 26 -10.08 2.49 1.41
N LEU A 27 -9.84 3.30 0.38
CA LEU A 27 -8.60 4.05 0.21
C LEU A 27 -8.91 5.54 0.40
N GLY A 28 -8.24 6.16 1.36
CA GLY A 28 -8.30 7.60 1.55
C GLY A 28 -7.81 8.37 0.33
N SER A 29 -8.11 9.66 0.27
CA SER A 29 -7.69 10.51 -0.85
C SER A 29 -6.17 10.52 -1.02
N ARG A 30 -5.69 10.62 -2.26
CA ARG A 30 -4.25 10.74 -2.60
C ARG A 30 -3.38 9.57 -2.10
N VAL A 31 -3.96 8.38 -1.98
CA VAL A 31 -3.17 7.16 -1.74
C VAL A 31 -2.44 6.79 -3.03
N SER A 32 -1.14 6.54 -2.92
CA SER A 32 -0.30 5.99 -3.99
C SER A 32 0.00 4.53 -3.70
N VAL A 33 -0.29 3.63 -4.64
CA VAL A 33 0.00 2.20 -4.53
C VAL A 33 1.06 1.83 -5.55
N LEU A 34 2.21 1.30 -5.10
CA LEU A 34 3.31 0.96 -5.99
C LEU A 34 3.00 -0.28 -6.83
N ALA A 35 3.70 -0.38 -7.96
CA ALA A 35 3.59 -1.49 -8.91
C ALA A 35 3.75 -2.86 -8.23
N GLY A 36 2.87 -3.80 -8.58
CA GLY A 36 2.91 -5.18 -8.08
C GLY A 36 2.28 -5.41 -6.69
N VAL A 37 1.81 -4.36 -6.02
CA VAL A 37 1.23 -4.48 -4.67
C VAL A 37 -0.20 -5.04 -4.71
N THR A 38 -0.48 -5.96 -3.78
CA THR A 38 -1.81 -6.45 -3.46
C THR A 38 -2.31 -5.87 -2.11
N ILE A 39 -3.46 -5.22 -2.15
CA ILE A 39 -4.21 -4.80 -0.96
C ILE A 39 -5.30 -5.84 -0.70
N GLY A 40 -5.19 -6.55 0.42
CA GLY A 40 -6.14 -7.57 0.86
C GLY A 40 -7.56 -7.02 1.10
N LYS A 41 -8.56 -7.91 1.14
CA LYS A 41 -9.97 -7.52 1.26
C LYS A 41 -10.24 -6.74 2.56
N ARG A 42 -11.20 -5.82 2.50
CA ARG A 42 -11.67 -5.03 3.66
C ARG A 42 -10.54 -4.26 4.37
N CYS A 43 -9.54 -3.81 3.63
CA CYS A 43 -8.48 -2.95 4.14
C CYS A 43 -8.90 -1.48 4.15
N ILE A 44 -8.35 -0.72 5.08
CA ILE A 44 -8.50 0.73 5.19
C ILE A 44 -7.12 1.35 5.02
N ILE A 45 -6.93 2.15 3.97
CA ILE A 45 -5.66 2.86 3.71
C ILE A 45 -5.85 4.33 4.03
N GLY A 46 -5.03 4.88 4.92
CA GLY A 46 -5.09 6.28 5.33
C GLY A 46 -4.77 7.25 4.18
N THR A 47 -5.37 8.43 4.21
CA THR A 47 -5.12 9.53 3.26
C THR A 47 -3.62 9.87 3.13
N ASN A 48 -3.18 10.23 1.91
CA ASN A 48 -1.78 10.52 1.55
C ASN A 48 -0.77 9.38 1.81
N SER A 49 -1.22 8.13 1.99
CA SER A 49 -0.29 7.01 2.22
C SER A 49 0.38 6.54 0.93
N VAL A 50 1.62 6.04 1.06
CA VAL A 50 2.37 5.40 -0.04
C VAL A 50 2.53 3.92 0.28
N VAL A 51 1.75 3.09 -0.40
CA VAL A 51 1.74 1.63 -0.21
C VAL A 51 2.85 1.00 -1.04
N THR A 52 3.93 0.59 -0.38
CA THR A 52 5.12 0.02 -1.03
C THR A 52 5.16 -1.51 -1.01
N ASN A 53 4.32 -2.15 -0.20
CA ASN A 53 4.28 -3.59 0.02
C ASN A 53 2.83 -4.06 0.18
N ASP A 54 2.61 -5.36 0.01
CA ASP A 54 1.30 -5.99 0.20
C ASP A 54 0.73 -5.69 1.59
N ILE A 55 -0.58 -5.40 1.61
CA ILE A 55 -1.32 -5.14 2.85
C ILE A 55 -2.21 -6.35 3.13
N PRO A 56 -2.03 -7.04 4.27
CA PRO A 56 -2.83 -8.21 4.61
C PRO A 56 -4.31 -7.83 4.78
N PRO A 57 -5.26 -8.73 4.46
CA PRO A 57 -6.69 -8.43 4.56
C PRO A 57 -7.09 -8.03 5.98
N PHE A 58 -8.17 -7.25 6.11
CA PHE A 58 -8.67 -6.74 7.38
C PHE A 58 -7.61 -5.95 8.19
N SER A 59 -6.87 -5.09 7.50
CA SER A 59 -5.84 -4.23 8.10
C SER A 59 -6.14 -2.77 7.86
N ILE A 60 -5.75 -1.93 8.83
CA ILE A 60 -5.63 -0.48 8.64
C ILE A 60 -4.15 -0.17 8.43
N ALA A 61 -3.80 0.44 7.31
CA ALA A 61 -2.45 0.86 7.01
C ALA A 61 -2.38 2.36 6.71
N ALA A 62 -1.33 3.03 7.19
CA ALA A 62 -1.11 4.45 6.94
C ALA A 62 0.38 4.80 6.90
N GLY A 63 0.71 5.93 6.26
CA GLY A 63 2.06 6.51 6.27
C GLY A 63 2.81 6.39 4.95
N ILE A 64 4.06 6.84 4.96
CA ILE A 64 4.98 6.87 3.81
C ILE A 64 6.36 6.37 4.31
N PRO A 65 6.70 5.08 4.15
CA PRO A 65 5.87 4.02 3.55
C PRO A 65 4.70 3.60 4.46
N ALA A 66 3.61 3.14 3.86
CA ALA A 66 2.45 2.65 4.61
C ALA A 66 2.83 1.44 5.45
N ARG A 67 2.41 1.47 6.73
CA ARG A 67 2.58 0.37 7.68
C ARG A 67 1.23 0.00 8.27
N VAL A 68 1.03 -1.28 8.53
CA VAL A 68 -0.17 -1.76 9.23
C VAL A 68 -0.12 -1.25 10.66
N ILE A 69 -1.09 -0.42 11.04
CA ILE A 69 -1.21 0.19 12.36
C ILE A 69 -2.31 -0.45 13.21
N LYS A 70 -3.29 -1.10 12.57
CA LYS A 70 -4.34 -1.87 13.24
C LYS A 70 -4.73 -3.11 12.46
N ARG A 71 -5.19 -4.14 13.17
CA ARG A 71 -5.79 -5.35 12.60
C ARG A 71 -7.18 -5.59 13.17
N TRP A 72 -8.07 -6.11 12.35
CA TRP A 72 -9.41 -6.49 12.80
C TRP A 72 -9.32 -7.74 13.67
N ASN A 73 -9.87 -7.67 14.87
CA ASN A 73 -10.05 -8.80 15.75
C ASN A 73 -11.46 -9.38 15.53
N PHE A 74 -11.52 -10.65 15.11
CA PHE A 74 -12.76 -11.33 14.80
C PHE A 74 -13.54 -11.79 16.03
N GLU A 75 -12.90 -11.90 17.18
CA GLU A 75 -13.55 -12.28 18.44
C GLU A 75 -14.15 -11.06 19.14
N THR A 76 -13.40 -9.97 19.19
CA THR A 76 -13.82 -8.75 19.92
C THR A 76 -14.56 -7.75 19.03
N HIS A 77 -14.56 -7.97 17.71
CA HIS A 77 -15.10 -7.05 16.70
C HIS A 77 -14.54 -5.62 16.82
N LYS A 78 -13.24 -5.52 17.09
CA LYS A 78 -12.53 -4.24 17.25
C LYS A 78 -11.26 -4.20 16.43
N TRP A 79 -10.75 -2.98 16.24
CA TRP A 79 -9.46 -2.74 15.63
C TRP A 79 -8.37 -2.68 16.71
N ASP A 80 -7.58 -3.74 16.80
CA ASP A 80 -6.46 -3.82 17.73
C ASP A 80 -5.24 -3.13 17.12
N ARG A 81 -4.55 -2.31 17.91
CA ARG A 81 -3.30 -1.67 17.50
C ARG A 81 -2.24 -2.76 17.31
N VAL A 82 -1.51 -2.66 16.20
CA VAL A 82 -0.32 -3.48 15.93
C VAL A 82 0.91 -2.82 16.54
#